data_AF-A0A3D8VPH8-F1
#
_entry.id   AF-A0A3D8VPH8-F1
#
_cell.length_a   1.000
_cell.length_b   1.000
_cell.length_c   1.000
_cell.angle_alpha   90.00
_cell.angle_beta   90.00
_cell.angle_gamma   90.00
#
_symmetry.space_group_name_H-M   'P 1'
#
loop_
_entity.id
_entity.type
_entity.pdbx_description
1 polymer ?
#
loop_
_entity_poly.entity_id
_entity_poly.type
_entity_poly.pdbx_seq_one_letter_code
_entity_poly.pdbx_strand_id
1 'polypeptide(L)' 'MQIGSKRIEWKDIIIGLAFIVVLYFTLPQFGVNPYFVLLTLMTIVEWVTKFILPWIVLYWAIRWVKHLESK' A
#
# COMPACT_ATOMS: atom_id res chain seq x y z
N MET A 1 -10.17 -15.77 -13.89
CA MET A 1 -8.94 -14.96 -13.77
C MET A 1 -7.95 -15.77 -12.94
N GLN A 2 -7.08 -16.56 -13.58
CA GLN A 2 -6.12 -17.38 -12.85
C GLN A 2 -4.95 -16.48 -12.43
N ILE A 3 -4.95 -16.08 -11.16
CA ILE A 3 -3.77 -15.46 -10.54
C ILE A 3 -2.79 -16.62 -10.28
N GLY A 4 -2.07 -17.01 -11.33
CA GLY A 4 -0.94 -17.92 -11.19
C GLY A 4 0.08 -17.24 -10.29
N SER A 5 0.28 -17.79 -9.10
CA SER A 5 1.34 -17.38 -8.19
C SER A 5 2.68 -17.61 -8.89
N LYS A 6 3.18 -16.57 -9.55
CA LYS A 6 4.50 -16.57 -10.15
C LYS A 6 5.48 -16.57 -8.99
N ARG A 7 6.26 -17.65 -8.84
CA ARG A 7 7.33 -17.70 -7.84
C ARG A 7 8.26 -16.52 -8.10
N ILE A 8 8.43 -15.67 -7.09
CA ILE A 8 9.35 -14.54 -7.16
C ILE A 8 10.75 -15.15 -7.16
N GLU A 9 11.48 -14.95 -8.25
CA GLU A 9 12.86 -15.42 -8.36
C GLU A 9 13.75 -14.51 -7.49
N TRP A 10 14.83 -15.06 -6.93
CA TRP A 10 15.81 -14.26 -6.17
C TRP A 10 16.35 -13.07 -6.97
N LYS A 11 16.42 -13.22 -8.30
CA LYS A 11 16.82 -12.15 -9.24
C LYS A 11 15.84 -10.98 -9.20
N ASP A 12 14.54 -11.24 -9.13
CA ASP A 12 13.51 -10.19 -9.06
C ASP A 12 13.61 -9.42 -7.74
N ILE A 13 13.91 -10.11 -6.64
CA ILE A 13 14.15 -9.49 -5.33
C ILE A 13 15.38 -8.58 -5.38
N ILE A 14 16.47 -9.06 -5.98
CA ILE A 14 17.72 -8.28 -6.12
C ILE A 14 17.50 -7.05 -7.00
N ILE A 15 16.76 -7.18 -8.10
CA ILE A 15 16.43 -6.05 -8.99
C ILE A 15 15.58 -5.02 -8.24
N GLY A 16 14.55 -5.48 -7.51
CA GLY A 16 13.72 -4.60 -6.69
C GLY A 16 14.54 -3.86 -5.63
N LEU A 17 15.45 -4.55 -4.95
CA LEU A 17 16.33 -3.94 -3.95
C LEU A 17 17.28 -2.92 -4.58
N ALA A 18 17.93 -3.27 -5.70
CA ALA A 18 18.82 -2.36 -6.42
C ALA A 18 18.07 -1.09 -6.87
N PHE A 19 16.83 -1.23 -7.34
CA PHE A 19 15.99 -0.11 -7.73
C PHE A 19 15.69 0.85 -6.57
N ILE A 20 15.36 0.30 -5.38
CA ILE A 20 15.13 1.09 -4.17
C ILE A 20 16.40 1.86 -3.77
N VAL A 21 17.57 1.21 -3.82
CA VAL A 21 18.85 1.85 -3.48
C VAL A 21 19.15 2.99 -4.45
N VAL A 22 19.01 2.77 -5.76
CA VAL A 22 19.23 3.82 -6.77
C VAL A 22 18.31 5.01 -6.51
N LEU A 23 17.01 4.77 -6.31
CA LEU A 23 16.05 5.83 -6.00
C LEU A 23 16.44 6.63 -4.76
N TYR A 24 16.86 5.96 -3.69
CA TYR A 24 17.29 6.60 -2.44
C TYR A 24 18.45 7.58 -2.66
N PHE A 25 19.41 7.24 -3.53
CA PHE A 25 20.54 8.11 -3.85
C PHE A 25 20.21 9.19 -4.90
N THR A 26 19.31 8.92 -5.85
CA THR A 26 18.95 9.88 -6.89
C THR A 26 17.96 10.94 -6.42
N LEU A 27 17.00 10.60 -5.54
CA LEU A 27 15.98 11.53 -5.03
C LEU A 27 16.57 12.81 -4.40
N PRO A 28 17.61 12.74 -3.55
CA PRO A 28 18.29 13.92 -3.01
C PRO A 28 18.85 14.86 -4.09
N GLN A 29 19.29 14.33 -5.24
CA GLN A 29 19.85 15.13 -6.33
C GLN A 29 18.81 16.03 -6.99
N PHE A 30 17.52 15.66 -6.90
CA PHE A 30 16.39 16.46 -7.38
C PHE A 30 15.81 17.38 -6.28
N GLY A 31 16.49 17.53 -5.16
CA GLY A 31 16.01 18.32 -4.01
C GLY A 31 14.90 17.64 -3.21
N VAL A 32 14.61 16.36 -3.50
CA VAL A 32 13.61 15.58 -2.76
C VAL A 32 14.31 14.82 -1.64
N ASN A 33 13.99 15.16 -0.39
CA ASN A 33 14.53 14.45 0.75
C ASN A 33 13.86 13.05 0.87
N PRO A 34 14.61 11.94 0.75
CA PRO A 34 14.03 10.59 0.85
C PRO A 34 13.38 10.33 2.22
N TYR A 35 13.84 10.98 3.30
CA TYR A 35 13.17 10.93 4.60
C TYR A 35 11.77 11.55 4.56
N PHE A 36 11.59 12.63 3.79
CA PHE A 36 10.29 13.28 3.62
C PHE A 36 9.32 12.39 2.83
N VAL A 37 9.81 11.66 1.83
CA VAL A 37 9.00 10.69 1.08
C VAL A 37 8.51 9.56 2.00
N LEU A 38 9.40 9.01 2.83
CA LEU A 38 9.03 7.97 3.80
C LEU A 38 8.01 8.47 4.83
N LEU A 39 8.23 9.68 5.36
CA LEU A 39 7.31 10.30 6.32
C LEU A 39 5.92 10.52 5.69
N THR A 40 5.90 11.05 4.47
CA THR A 40 4.65 11.30 3.74
C THR A 40 3.89 10.00 3.46
N LEU A 41 4.58 8.92 3.08
CA LEU A 41 3.96 7.61 2.91
C LEU A 41 3.34 7.09 4.21
N MET A 42 4.04 7.19 5.34
CA MET A 42 3.49 6.82 6.64
C MET A 42 2.26 7.66 6.99
N THR A 43 2.32 8.98 6.81
CA THR A 43 1.19 9.87 7.10
C THR A 43 -0.01 9.59 6.19
N ILE A 44 0.21 9.27 4.91
CA ILE A 44 -0.88 8.88 4.00
C ILE A 44 -1.51 7.58 4.46
N VAL A 45 -0.72 6.58 4.84
CA VAL A 45 -1.24 5.31 5.34
C VAL A 45 -2.05 5.52 6.62
N GLU A 46 -1.55 6.31 7.56
CA GLU A 46 -2.27 6.68 8.78
C GLU A 46 -3.58 7.42 8.45
N TRP A 47 -3.55 8.38 7.53
CA TRP A 47 -4.73 9.14 7.14
C TRP A 47 -5.78 8.25 6.47
N VAL A 48 -5.37 7.42 5.51
CA VAL A 48 -6.25 6.46 4.84
C VAL A 48 -6.87 5.49 5.84
N THR A 49 -6.08 4.95 6.76
CA THR A 49 -6.59 4.02 7.78
C THR A 49 -7.49 4.70 8.80
N LYS A 50 -7.20 5.95 9.18
CA LYS A 50 -8.02 6.70 10.14
C LYS A 50 -9.34 7.17 9.55
N PHE A 51 -9.34 7.59 8.28
CA PHE A 51 -10.51 8.22 7.67
C PHE A 51 -11.28 7.30 6.73
N ILE A 52 -10.63 6.47 5.93
CA ILE A 52 -11.29 5.65 4.89
C ILE A 52 -11.73 4.29 5.45
N LEU A 53 -10.89 3.66 6.27
CA LEU A 53 -11.17 2.32 6.81
C LEU A 53 -12.49 2.23 7.61
N PRO A 54 -12.86 3.22 8.45
CA PRO A 54 -14.14 3.18 9.15
C PRO A 54 -15.35 3.13 8.20
N TRP A 55 -15.32 3.86 7.09
CA TRP A 55 -16.40 3.85 6.10
C TRP A 55 -16.52 2.52 5.37
N ILE A 56 -15.37 1.91 5.03
CA ILE A 56 -15.34 0.57 4.44
C ILE A 56 -15.98 -0.43 5.40
N VAL A 57 -15.56 -0.41 6.68
CA VAL A 57 -16.12 -1.29 7.70
C VAL A 57 -17.62 -1.06 7.88
N LEU A 58 -18.07 0.19 7.93
CA LEU A 58 -19.48 0.53 8.07
C LEU A 58 -20.31 0.05 6.88
N TYR A 59 -19.84 0.27 5.65
CA TYR A 59 -20.51 -0.21 4.45
C TYR A 59 -20.69 -1.73 4.48
N TRP A 60 -19.63 -2.46 4.82
CA TRP A 60 -19.68 -3.91 4.93
C TRP A 60 -20.60 -4.37 6.06
N ALA A 61 -20.59 -3.70 7.22
CA ALA A 61 -21.47 -4.01 8.34
C ALA A 61 -22.95 -3.85 7.97
N ILE A 62 -23.32 -2.75 7.33
CA ILE A 62 -24.71 -2.52 6.88
C ILE A 62 -25.11 -3.59 5.85
N ARG A 63 -24.22 -3.89 4.90
CA ARG A 63 -24.46 -4.93 3.90
C ARG A 63 -24.67 -6.30 4.53
N TRP A 64 -23.87 -6.63 5.55
CA TRP A 64 -24.01 -7.87 6.32
C TRP A 64 -25.35 -7.94 7.04
N VAL A 65 -25.73 -6.89 7.77
CA VAL A 65 -27.02 -6.84 8.48
C VAL A 65 -28.19 -7.03 7.51
N LYS A 66 -28.19 -6.35 6.36
CA LYS A 66 -29.22 -6.52 5.33
C LYS A 66 -29.29 -7.94 4.77
N HIS A 67 -28.14 -8.63 4.65
CA HIS A 67 -28.13 -10.00 4.20
C HIS A 67 -28.71 -10.97 5.24
N LEU A 68 -28.52 -10.68 6.53
CA LEU A 68 -29.09 -11.44 7.63
C LEU A 68 -30.60 -11.20 7.78
N GLU A 69 -31.08 -9.97 7.58
CA GLU A 69 -32.50 -9.62 7.64
C GLU A 69 -33.30 -10.15 6.45
N SER A 70 -32.65 -10.39 5.31
CA SER A 70 -33.28 -10.96 4.11
C SER A 70 -33.38 -12.49 4.12
N LYS A 71 -33.00 -13.16 5.22
CA LYS A 71 -33.24 -14.60 5.47
C LYS A 71 -34.35 -14.79 6.48
#